data_AF-X0W7Y7-F1
#
_entry.id   AF-X0W7Y7-F1
#
_cell.length_a   1.000
_cell.length_b   1.000
_cell.length_c   1.000
_cell.angle_alpha   90.00
_cell.angle_beta   90.00
_cell.angle_gamma   90.00
#
_symmetry.space_group_name_H-M   'P 1'
#
loop_
_entity.id
_entity.type
_entity.pdbx_description
1 polymer ?
#
loop_
_entity_poly.entity_id
_entity_poly.type
_entity_poly.pdbx_seq_one_letter_code
_entity_poly.pdbx_strand_id
1 'polypeptide(L)' 'EDVIHFAGESFVVDPHGRIIAQAPKEEDHILYADCDFQQIPQSQAKKHFLQDRRPDFYRVFDLLD' A
#
# COMPACT_ATOMS: atom_id res chain seq x y z
N GLU A 1 10.92 -28.97 17.02
CA GLU A 1 10.41 -27.59 16.95
C GLU A 1 9.98 -27.34 15.52
N ASP A 2 8.85 -26.65 15.33
CA ASP A 2 8.41 -26.27 13.99
C ASP A 2 9.27 -25.12 13.47
N VAL A 3 9.74 -25.24 12.22
CA VAL A 3 10.53 -24.21 11.56
C VAL A 3 9.57 -23.19 10.94
N ILE A 4 9.65 -21.93 11.39
CA ILE A 4 8.91 -20.82 10.80
C ILE A 4 9.76 -20.21 9.69
N HIS A 5 9.23 -20.25 8.46
CA HIS A 5 9.80 -19.54 7.32
C HIS A 5 9.17 -18.15 7.22
N PHE A 6 10.00 -17.11 7.26
CA PHE A 6 9.53 -15.74 7.04
C PHE A 6 9.12 -15.55 5.57
N ALA A 7 8.11 -14.71 5.35
CA ALA A 7 7.52 -14.53 4.01
C ALA A 7 8.42 -13.72 3.06
N GLY A 8 9.31 -12.86 3.57
CA GLY A 8 10.19 -12.03 2.74
C GLY A 8 9.40 -11.12 1.79
N GLU A 9 9.83 -11.04 0.54
CA GLU A 9 9.06 -10.48 -0.59
C GLU A 9 8.57 -9.03 -0.37
N SER A 10 9.36 -8.22 0.34
CA SER A 10 9.08 -6.79 0.53
C SER A 10 8.86 -6.11 -0.83
N PHE A 11 7.90 -5.20 -0.94
CA PHE A 11 7.52 -4.62 -2.22
C PHE A 11 7.08 -3.15 -2.12
N VAL A 12 7.09 -2.46 -3.26
CA VAL A 12 6.59 -1.09 -3.43
C VAL A 12 5.47 -1.11 -4.47
N VAL A 13 4.40 -0.34 -4.24
CA VAL A 13 3.27 -0.20 -5.18
C VAL A 13 3.11 1.22 -5.70
N ASP A 14 2.59 1.33 -6.92
CA ASP A 14 2.13 2.60 -7.49
C ASP A 14 0.79 3.05 -6.86
N PRO A 15 0.33 4.30 -7.13
CA PRO A 15 -0.97 4.79 -6.65
C PRO A 15 -2.21 4.05 -7.20
N HIS A 16 -2.04 3.09 -8.11
CA HIS A 16 -3.09 2.20 -8.62
C HIS A 16 -3.03 0.81 -7.97
N GLY A 17 -2.10 0.57 -7.04
CA GLY A 17 -1.92 -0.69 -6.33
C GLY A 17 -1.10 -1.73 -7.10
N ARG A 18 -0.41 -1.35 -8.18
CA ARG A 18 0.46 -2.27 -8.94
C ARG A 18 1.82 -2.35 -8.28
N ILE A 19 2.38 -3.55 -8.16
CA ILE A 19 3.76 -3.73 -7.69
C ILE A 19 4.72 -3.16 -8.73
N ILE A 20 5.59 -2.23 -8.32
CA ILE A 20 6.61 -1.60 -9.17
C ILE A 20 8.04 -2.03 -8.82
N ALA A 21 8.23 -2.64 -7.66
CA ALA A 21 9.48 -3.26 -7.23
C ALA A 21 9.18 -4.32 -6.16
N GLN A 22 9.89 -5.45 -6.18
CA GLN A 22 9.74 -6.53 -5.21
C GLN A 22 11.09 -7.19 -4.93
N ALA A 23 11.38 -7.42 -3.65
CA ALA A 23 12.57 -8.13 -3.19
C ALA A 23 12.40 -9.67 -3.36
N PRO A 24 13.50 -10.42 -3.51
CA PRO A 24 13.49 -11.88 -3.44
C PRO A 24 12.99 -12.39 -2.08
N LYS A 25 12.57 -13.66 -2.03
CA LYS A 25 11.95 -14.26 -0.84
C LYS A 25 12.94 -14.60 0.27
N GLU A 26 14.09 -15.18 -0.09
CA GLU A 26 15.01 -15.80 0.88
C GLU A 26 16.44 -15.24 0.75
N GLU A 27 16.57 -13.99 0.31
CA GLU A 27 17.86 -13.33 0.09
C GLU A 27 17.88 -11.93 0.71
N ASP A 28 19.02 -11.54 1.26
CA ASP A 28 19.26 -10.17 1.70
C ASP A 28 19.23 -9.23 0.49
N HIS A 29 18.43 -8.17 0.56
CA HIS A 29 18.19 -7.31 -0.59
C HIS A 29 17.96 -5.85 -0.19
N ILE A 30 18.54 -4.92 -0.96
CA ILE A 30 18.20 -3.49 -0.90
C ILE A 30 17.32 -3.18 -2.10
N LEU A 31 16.04 -2.90 -1.84
CA LEU A 31 15.05 -2.60 -2.87
C LEU A 31 15.03 -1.09 -3.19
N TYR A 32 15.15 -0.75 -4.47
CA TYR A 32 15.00 0.61 -4.98
C TYR A 32 13.78 0.68 -5.92
N ALA A 33 13.08 1.81 -5.92
CA ALA A 33 11.96 2.07 -6.82
C ALA A 33 11.90 3.56 -7.18
N ASP A 34 11.63 3.86 -8.46
CA ASP A 34 11.34 5.20 -8.92
C ASP A 34 9.87 5.54 -8.70
N CYS A 35 9.60 6.49 -7.80
CA CYS A 35 8.25 6.89 -7.45
C CYS A 35 7.85 8.20 -8.16
N ASP A 36 6.96 8.09 -9.14
CA ASP A 36 6.39 9.27 -9.81
C ASP A 36 5.17 9.82 -9.05
N PHE A 37 5.39 10.91 -8.31
CA PHE A 37 4.34 11.57 -7.54
C PHE A 37 3.30 12.31 -8.41
N GLN A 38 3.57 12.53 -9.70
CA GLN A 38 2.60 13.12 -10.61
C GLN A 38 1.40 12.20 -10.85
N GLN A 39 1.51 10.91 -10.50
CA GLN A 39 0.41 9.94 -10.59
C GLN A 39 -0.58 10.01 -9.41
N ILE A 40 -0.23 10.63 -8.28
CA ILE A 40 -1.09 10.68 -7.09
C ILE A 40 -2.49 11.28 -7.37
N PRO A 41 -2.63 12.40 -8.11
CA PRO A 41 -3.95 12.92 -8.52
C PRO A 41 -4.79 11.92 -9.32
N GLN A 42 -4.15 10.96 -9.99
CA GLN A 42 -4.81 9.95 -10.81
C GLN A 42 -5.21 8.69 -10.05
N SER A 43 -4.77 8.55 -8.80
CA SER A 43 -5.08 7.40 -7.94
C SER A 43 -6.58 7.16 -7.79
N GLN A 44 -6.96 5.89 -7.69
CA GLN A 44 -8.36 5.49 -7.52
C GLN A 44 -8.95 6.11 -6.24
N ALA A 45 -8.15 6.14 -5.16
CA ALA A 45 -8.50 6.81 -3.91
C ALA A 45 -8.92 8.26 -4.15
N LYS A 46 -8.09 9.06 -4.81
CA LYS A 46 -8.32 10.50 -4.97
C LYS A 46 -9.44 10.84 -5.95
N LYS A 47 -9.63 10.02 -6.99
CA LYS A 47 -10.68 10.23 -7.99
C LYS A 47 -12.07 9.78 -7.55
N HIS A 48 -12.17 8.65 -6.85
CA HIS A 48 -13.45 7.97 -6.68
C HIS A 48 -13.85 7.71 -5.23
N PHE A 49 -12.91 7.71 -4.29
CA PHE A 49 -13.23 7.24 -2.92
C PHE A 49 -13.16 8.35 -1.88
N LEU A 50 -12.11 9.19 -1.91
CA LEU A 50 -11.86 10.16 -0.85
C LEU A 50 -12.99 11.18 -0.68
N GLN A 51 -13.60 11.62 -1.78
CA GLN A 51 -14.71 12.58 -1.77
C GLN A 51 -16.02 11.97 -1.27
N ASP A 52 -16.20 10.66 -1.48
CA ASP A 52 -17.44 9.94 -1.14
C ASP A 52 -17.43 9.36 0.28
N ARG A 53 -16.30 9.49 1.00
CA ARG A 53 -16.19 9.08 2.40
C ARG A 53 -17.29 9.70 3.24
N ARG A 54 -17.70 8.99 4.30
CA ARG A 54 -18.71 9.45 5.27
C ARG A 54 -18.10 9.52 6.67
N PRO A 55 -17.28 10.55 6.98
CA PRO A 55 -16.63 10.67 8.27
C PRO A 55 -17.60 10.57 9.46
N ASP A 56 -18.76 11.22 9.36
CA ASP A 56 -19.77 11.18 10.42
C ASP A 56 -20.28 9.76 10.70
N PHE A 57 -20.38 8.91 9.68
CA PHE A 57 -20.77 7.51 9.85
C PHE A 57 -19.66 6.69 10.48
N TYR A 58 -18.39 6.96 10.16
CA TYR A 58 -17.26 6.26 10.77
C TYR A 58 -17.14 6.54 12.26
N ARG A 59 -17.53 7.74 12.72
CA ARG A 59 -17.60 8.09 14.15
C ARG A 59 -18.60 7.22 14.92
N VAL A 60 -19.64 6.69 14.28
CA VAL A 60 -20.60 5.76 14.92
C VAL A 60 -19.92 4.46 15.37
N PHE A 61 -18.80 4.10 14.72
CA PHE A 61 -18.03 2.88 15.00
C PHE A 61 -16.70 3.17 15.73
N ASP A 62 -16.49 4.39 16.23
CA ASP A 62 -15.22 4.82 16.83
C ASP A 62 -14.00 4.60 15.90
N LEU A 63 -14.23 4.66 14.57
CA LEU A 63 -13.18 4.50 13.55
C LEU A 63 -12.49 5.83 13.20
N LEU A 64 -12.94 6.93 13.79
CA LEU A 64 -12.34 8.26 13.69
C LEU A 64 -12.42 8.96 15.05
N ASP A 65 -11.27 9.48 15.50
CA ASP A 65 -11.14 10.34 16.68
C ASP A 65 -12.01 11.62 16.58
#